data_AF-A0A2A7D4I2-F1
#
_entry.id   AF-A0A2A7D4I2-F1
#
_cell.length_a   1.000
_cell.length_b   1.000
_cell.length_c   1.000
_cell.angle_alpha   90.00
_cell.angle_beta   90.00
_cell.angle_gamma   90.00
#
_symmetry.space_group_name_H-M   'P 1'
#
loop_
_entity.id
_entity.type
_entity.pdbx_description
1 polymer ?
#
loop_
_entity_poly.entity_id
_entity_poly.type
_entity_poly.pdbx_seq_one_letter_code
_entity_poly.pdbx_strand_id
1 'polypeptide(L)' 'MDNKQPEQKYDLSKIYTHKEHPDKISGRCDNCDNTAFKSSVKDFIFLRECRQCGMKKII' A
#
# COMPACT_ATOMS: atom_id res chain seq x y z
N MET A 1 -7.38 12.83 21.85
CA MET A 1 -6.09 13.36 21.40
C MET A 1 -5.72 12.63 20.13
N ASP A 2 -6.19 13.16 19.01
CA ASP A 2 -6.00 12.63 17.67
C ASP A 2 -4.52 12.67 17.31
N ASN A 3 -3.84 11.53 17.48
CA ASN A 3 -2.51 11.29 16.95
C ASN A 3 -2.60 11.17 15.42
N LYS A 4 -2.78 12.31 14.73
CA LYS A 4 -2.52 12.38 13.28
C LYS A 4 -1.03 12.20 13.09
N GLN A 5 -0.64 10.94 12.89
CA GLN A 5 0.69 10.59 12.38
C GLN A 5 0.92 11.40 11.10
N PRO A 6 2.14 11.92 10.88
CA PRO A 6 2.44 12.70 9.69
C PRO A 6 2.02 11.90 8.46
N GLU A 7 1.15 12.48 7.62
CA GLU A 7 0.75 11.92 6.34
C GLU A 7 2.02 11.72 5.52
N GLN A 8 2.58 10.51 5.60
CA GLN A 8 3.61 10.06 4.68
C GLN A 8 2.90 9.94 3.34
N LYS A 9 2.92 11.02 2.58
CA LYS A 9 2.31 11.08 1.25
C LYS A 9 3.10 10.15 0.34
N TYR A 10 2.55 8.96 0.10
CA TYR A 10 3.09 8.07 -0.92
C TYR A 10 2.80 8.67 -2.29
N ASP A 11 3.75 8.53 -3.20
CA ASP A 11 3.53 8.87 -4.60
C ASP A 11 2.76 7.71 -5.25
N LEU A 12 1.47 7.93 -5.50
CA LEU A 12 0.56 6.93 -6.08
C LEU A 12 0.90 6.56 -7.52
N SER A 13 1.79 7.31 -8.16
CA SER A 13 2.31 7.01 -9.51
C SER A 13 3.40 5.94 -9.48
N LYS A 14 3.96 5.66 -8.29
CA LYS A 14 5.04 4.68 -8.09
C LYS A 14 4.48 3.36 -7.57
N ILE A 15 5.19 2.28 -7.88
CA ILE A 15 4.96 0.96 -7.31
C ILE A 15 6.09 0.70 -6.32
N TYR A 16 5.73 0.39 -5.08
CA TYR A 16 6.67 0.07 -4.01
C TYR A 16 6.84 -1.44 -3.89
N THR A 17 7.98 -1.92 -3.39
CA THR A 17 8.15 -3.34 -3.02
C THR A 17 8.05 -3.52 -1.52
N HIS A 18 7.49 -4.64 -1.08
CA HIS A 18 7.38 -4.96 0.35
C HIS A 18 8.76 -5.18 1.01
N LYS A 19 9.77 -5.59 0.23
CA LYS A 19 11.15 -5.73 0.70
C LYS A 19 11.77 -4.39 1.09
N GLU A 20 11.58 -3.36 0.28
CA GLU A 20 12.13 -2.01 0.54
C GLU A 20 11.22 -1.21 1.47
N HIS A 21 9.90 -1.42 1.36
CA HIS A 21 8.88 -0.73 2.11
C HIS A 21 7.91 -1.76 2.72
N PRO A 22 8.27 -2.39 3.86
CA PRO A 22 7.35 -3.29 4.55
C PRO A 22 6.07 -2.54 4.96
N ASP A 23 4.99 -3.28 5.13
CA ASP A 23 3.71 -2.72 5.59
C ASP A 23 3.88 -2.19 7.01
N LYS A 24 3.47 -0.93 7.26
CA LYS A 24 3.44 -0.34 8.60
C LYS A 24 2.51 -1.10 9.52
N ILE A 25 1.35 -1.47 8.97
CA ILE A 25 0.33 -2.29 9.62
C ILE A 25 -0.12 -3.32 8.60
N SER A 26 0.10 -4.60 8.92
CA SER A 26 -0.28 -5.70 8.03
C SER A 26 -1.77 -5.64 7.68
N GLY A 27 -2.09 -5.84 6.40
CA GLY A 27 -3.47 -5.78 5.91
C GLY A 27 -4.05 -4.36 5.75
N ARG A 28 -3.28 -3.30 6.03
CA ARG A 28 -3.70 -1.90 5.85
C ARG A 28 -2.89 -1.21 4.75
N CYS A 29 -3.48 -0.21 4.12
CA CYS A 29 -2.80 0.58 3.10
C CYS A 29 -1.95 1.64 3.80
N ASP A 30 -0.64 1.67 3.53
CA ASP A 30 0.26 2.60 4.24
C ASP A 30 -0.03 4.09 3.98
N ASN A 31 -0.85 4.39 2.96
CA ASN A 31 -1.24 5.74 2.57
C ASN A 31 -2.61 6.18 3.12
N CYS A 32 -3.58 5.27 3.31
CA CYS A 32 -4.95 5.65 3.71
C CYS A 32 -5.65 4.69 4.69
N ASP A 33 -4.93 3.71 5.24
CA ASP A 33 -5.41 2.73 6.24
C ASP A 33 -6.61 1.86 5.81
N ASN A 34 -6.97 1.91 4.53
CA ASN A 34 -8.00 1.05 3.96
C ASN A 34 -7.60 -0.44 4.02
N THR A 35 -8.60 -1.32 4.14
CA THR A 35 -8.44 -2.78 4.15
C THR A 35 -8.83 -3.44 2.82
N ALA A 36 -9.51 -2.71 1.94
CA ALA A 36 -9.97 -3.28 0.67
C ALA A 36 -8.90 -3.14 -0.43
N PHE A 37 -8.45 -4.28 -0.95
CA PHE A 37 -7.43 -4.34 -2.00
C PHE A 37 -7.95 -5.06 -3.24
N LYS A 38 -7.35 -4.74 -4.39
CA LYS A 38 -7.36 -5.55 -5.59
C LYS A 38 -5.98 -6.15 -5.73
N SER A 39 -5.90 -7.47 -5.87
CA SER A 39 -4.65 -8.17 -6.07
C SER A 39 -4.60 -8.79 -7.45
N SER A 40 -3.41 -8.79 -8.06
CA SER A 40 -3.15 -9.40 -9.35
C SER A 40 -1.81 -10.11 -9.32
N VAL A 41 -1.73 -11.28 -9.95
CA VAL A 41 -0.49 -12.03 -10.11
C VAL A 41 -0.13 -12.05 -11.58
N LYS A 42 1.10 -11.66 -11.90
CA LYS A 42 1.66 -11.75 -13.25
C LYS A 42 3.14 -12.03 -13.14
N ASP A 43 3.66 -12.97 -13.93
CA ASP A 43 5.09 -13.30 -13.98
C ASP A 43 5.70 -13.56 -12.58
N PHE A 44 4.96 -14.29 -11.73
CA PHE A 44 5.30 -14.56 -10.32
C PHE A 44 5.39 -13.34 -9.40
N ILE A 45 4.97 -12.17 -9.86
CA ILE A 45 4.89 -10.92 -9.08
C ILE A 45 3.46 -10.78 -8.55
N PHE A 46 3.32 -10.69 -7.23
CA PHE A 46 2.05 -10.37 -6.58
C PHE A 46 1.93 -8.86 -6.39
N LEU A 47 1.10 -8.21 -7.21
CA LEU A 47 0.81 -6.79 -7.09
C LEU A 47 -0.48 -6.58 -6.30
N ARG A 48 -0.41 -5.79 -5.23
CA ARG A 48 -1.53 -5.35 -4.40
C ARG A 48 -1.81 -3.87 -4.66
N GLU A 49 -3.04 -3.55 -5.00
CA GLU A 49 -3.53 -2.20 -5.25
C GLU A 49 -4.64 -1.83 -4.25
N CYS A 50 -4.52 -0.70 -3.57
CA CYS A 50 -5.56 -0.20 -2.66
C CYS A 50 -6.79 0.26 -3.45
N ARG A 51 -7.99 -0.23 -3.13
CA ARG A 51 -9.22 0.18 -3.83
C ARG A 51 -9.67 1.61 -3.54
N GLN A 52 -9.14 2.23 -2.47
CA GLN A 52 -9.55 3.56 -2.06
C GLN A 52 -8.64 4.64 -2.64
N CYS A 53 -7.32 4.48 -2.54
CA CYS A 53 -6.37 5.49 -3.02
C CYS A 53 -5.55 5.06 -4.25
N GLY A 54 -5.63 3.81 -4.70
CA GLY A 54 -4.87 3.32 -5.86
C GLY A 54 -3.40 3.03 -5.57
N MET A 55 -2.93 3.13 -4.31
CA MET A 55 -1.55 2.80 -3.94
C MET A 55 -1.22 1.36 -4.33
N LYS A 56 -0.09 1.17 -5.01
CA LYS A 56 0.38 -0.13 -5.49
C LYS A 56 1.62 -0.57 -4.73
N LYS A 57 1.60 -1.82 -4.27
CA LYS A 57 2.74 -2.48 -3.65
C LYS A 57 2.91 -3.90 -4.20
N ILE A 58 4.13 -4.25 -4.58
CA ILE A 58 4.53 -5.62 -4.89
C ILE A 58 4.85 -6.31 -3.57
N ILE A 59 4.21 -7.45 -3.30
CA ILE A 59 4.44 -8.27 -2.12
C ILE A 59 5.46 -9.36 -2.46
#